data_AF-A0A2D6FCW0-F1
#
_entry.id   AF-A0A2D6FCW0-F1
#
_cell.length_a   1.000
_cell.length_b   1.000
_cell.length_c   1.000
_cell.angle_alpha   90.00
_cell.angle_beta   90.00
_cell.angle_gamma   90.00
#
_symmetry.space_group_name_H-M   'P 1'
#
loop_
_entity.id
_entity.type
_entity.pdbx_description
1 polymer ?
#
loop_
_entity_poly.entity_id
_entity_poly.type
_entity_poly.pdbx_seq_one_letter_code
_entity_poly.pdbx_strand_id
1 'polypeptide(L)'
;MIEQNITRHLLNEKVLAGDECRARNDRQTYFSLARELVTAQFVLADHELTRRLWQEVSDRNLDMGRIINLLYRCSSHEDENEMVEVDNAFLQLTVS
;
A
#
# COMPACT_ATOMS: atom_id res chain seq x y z
N MET A 1 -21.46 15.67 33.68
CA MET A 1 -21.74 15.87 32.24
C MET A 1 -20.47 16.14 31.42
N ILE A 2 -19.41 16.70 32.01
CA ILE A 2 -18.14 17.02 31.33
C ILE A 2 -17.28 15.77 31.01
N GLU A 3 -17.21 14.80 31.93
CA GLU A 3 -16.39 13.59 31.73
C GLU A 3 -16.80 12.73 30.53
N GLN A 4 -18.11 12.64 30.25
CA GLN A 4 -18.62 11.88 29.10
C GLN A 4 -18.22 12.48 27.74
N ASN A 5 -17.89 13.78 27.70
CA ASN A 5 -17.49 14.46 26.46
C ASN A 5 -16.00 14.30 26.18
N ILE A 6 -15.18 14.29 27.24
CA ILE A 6 -13.73 14.03 27.17
C ILE A 6 -13.47 12.59 26.72
N THR A 7 -14.20 11.62 27.29
CA THR A 7 -14.08 10.20 26.92
C THR A 7 -14.42 9.95 25.44
N ARG A 8 -15.42 10.63 24.88
CA ARG A 8 -15.77 10.52 23.45
C ARG A 8 -14.69 11.11 22.53
N HIS A 9 -14.11 12.26 22.89
CA HIS A 9 -13.03 12.85 22.10
C HIS A 9 -11.79 11.95 22.06
N LEU A 10 -11.39 11.41 23.21
CA LEU A 10 -10.23 10.51 23.30
C LEU A 10 -10.46 9.17 22.58
N LEU A 11 -11.69 8.64 22.61
CA LEU A 11 -12.05 7.47 21.82
C LEU A 11 -11.97 7.75 20.31
N ASN A 12 -12.47 8.91 19.85
CA ASN A 12 -12.43 9.27 18.45
C ASN A 12 -10.99 9.46 17.94
N GLU A 13 -10.15 10.13 18.72
CA GLU A 13 -8.72 10.31 18.39
C GLU A 13 -7.97 8.98 18.32
N LYS A 14 -8.22 8.06 19.26
CA LYS A 14 -7.62 6.72 19.22
C LYS A 14 -8.10 5.88 18.04
N VAL A 15 -9.37 5.99 17.66
CA VAL A 15 -9.93 5.29 16.50
C VAL A 15 -9.26 5.82 15.22
N LEU A 16 -9.19 7.15 15.06
CA LEU A 16 -8.52 7.79 13.92
C LEU A 16 -7.04 7.37 13.81
N ALA A 17 -6.29 7.43 14.92
CA ALA A 17 -4.90 6.99 14.94
C ALA A 17 -4.73 5.49 14.61
N GLY A 18 -5.68 4.65 15.04
CA GLY A 18 -5.71 3.22 14.72
C GLY A 18 -5.98 2.94 13.24
N ASP A 19 -6.87 3.71 12.61
CA ASP A 19 -7.19 3.60 11.19
C ASP A 19 -6.05 4.13 10.31
N GLU A 20 -5.40 5.23 10.69
CA GLU A 20 -4.19 5.72 10.03
C GLU A 20 -3.04 4.70 10.10
N CYS A 21 -2.87 4.04 11.25
CA CYS A 21 -1.86 2.99 11.42
C CYS A 21 -2.13 1.78 10.51
N ARG A 22 -3.40 1.34 10.41
CA ARG A 22 -3.81 0.27 9.49
C ARG A 22 -3.59 0.66 8.03
N ALA A 23 -4.05 1.84 7.62
CA ALA A 23 -3.89 2.31 6.24
C ALA A 23 -2.42 2.45 5.84
N ARG A 24 -1.56 2.90 6.76
CA ARG A 24 -0.10 2.97 6.54
C ARG A 24 0.52 1.58 6.43
N ASN A 25 0.11 0.65 7.30
CA ASN A 25 0.59 -0.74 7.25
C ASN A 25 0.19 -1.45 5.95
N ASP A 26 -1.05 -1.25 5.51
CA ASP A 26 -1.55 -1.78 4.25
C ASP A 26 -0.76 -1.22 3.08
N ARG A 27 -0.60 0.11 2.99
CA ARG A 27 0.19 0.76 1.92
C ARG A 27 1.63 0.26 1.88
N GLN A 28 2.28 0.09 3.02
CA GLN A 28 3.65 -0.41 3.07
C GLN A 28 3.78 -1.82 2.47
N THR A 29 2.76 -2.66 2.64
CA THR A 29 2.71 -4.00 2.04
C THR A 29 2.70 -3.94 0.51
N TYR A 30 1.90 -3.03 -0.08
CA TYR A 30 1.91 -2.81 -1.53
C TYR A 30 3.28 -2.35 -2.03
N PHE A 31 3.94 -1.45 -1.30
CA PHE A 31 5.22 -0.89 -1.73
C PHE A 31 6.35 -1.91 -1.66
N SER A 32 6.43 -2.68 -0.57
CA SER A 32 7.41 -3.74 -0.43
C SER A 32 7.23 -4.79 -1.54
N LEU A 33 6.00 -5.23 -1.79
CA LEU A 33 5.72 -6.26 -2.78
C LEU A 33 5.99 -5.76 -4.22
N ALA A 34 5.69 -4.49 -4.51
CA ALA A 34 6.03 -3.87 -5.78
C ALA A 34 7.55 -3.81 -6.00
N ARG A 35 8.34 -3.44 -4.98
CA ARG A 35 9.82 -3.42 -5.05
C ARG A 35 10.40 -4.81 -5.30
N GLU A 36 9.88 -5.82 -4.61
CA GLU A 36 10.29 -7.21 -4.79
C GLU A 36 9.97 -7.71 -6.20
N LEU A 37 8.77 -7.39 -6.71
CA LEU A 37 8.36 -7.72 -8.07
C LEU A 37 9.23 -7.02 -9.12
N VAL A 38 9.58 -5.74 -8.93
CA VAL A 38 10.49 -5.01 -9.84
C VAL A 38 11.85 -5.70 -9.89
N THR A 39 12.39 -6.05 -8.73
CA THR A 39 13.68 -6.73 -8.63
C THR A 39 13.62 -8.10 -9.30
N ALA A 40 12.61 -8.91 -8.98
CA ALA A 40 12.46 -10.25 -9.55
C ALA A 40 12.25 -10.20 -11.07
N GLN A 41 11.37 -9.33 -11.56
CA GLN A 41 10.97 -9.29 -12.97
C GLN A 41 11.97 -8.55 -13.86
N PHE A 42 12.45 -7.38 -13.45
CA PHE A 42 13.23 -6.49 -14.31
C PHE A 42 14.74 -6.57 -14.08
N VAL A 43 15.18 -6.88 -12.86
CA VAL A 43 16.61 -6.94 -12.53
C VAL A 43 17.15 -8.36 -12.65
N LEU A 44 16.45 -9.32 -12.06
CA LEU A 44 16.91 -10.72 -11.99
C LEU A 44 16.37 -11.60 -13.12
N ALA A 45 15.27 -11.18 -13.77
CA ALA A 45 14.50 -12.01 -14.70
C ALA A 45 14.12 -13.39 -14.10
N ASP A 46 13.88 -13.43 -12.79
CA ASP A 46 13.51 -14.65 -12.06
C ASP A 46 11.99 -14.88 -12.17
N HIS A 47 11.62 -15.73 -13.11
CA HIS A 47 10.23 -16.06 -13.38
C HIS A 47 9.54 -16.83 -12.24
N GLU A 48 10.28 -17.66 -11.50
CA GLU A 48 9.68 -18.44 -10.39
C GLU A 48 9.44 -17.55 -9.18
N LEU A 49 10.40 -16.67 -8.85
CA LEU A 49 10.19 -15.67 -7.80
C LEU A 49 9.05 -14.72 -8.17
N THR A 50 9.04 -14.21 -9.41
CA THR A 50 7.95 -13.35 -9.90
C THR A 50 6.58 -14.04 -9.75
N ARG A 51 6.48 -15.32 -10.15
CA ARG A 51 5.25 -16.12 -9.99
C ARG A 51 4.83 -16.27 -8.53
N ARG A 52 5.78 -16.55 -7.63
CA ARG A 52 5.52 -16.69 -6.20
C ARG A 52 5.04 -15.38 -5.56
N LEU A 53 5.62 -14.25 -5.94
CA LEU A 53 5.20 -12.93 -5.47
C LEU A 53 3.79 -12.59 -5.94
N TRP A 54 3.43 -12.89 -7.20
CA TRP A 54 2.05 -12.74 -7.68
C TRP A 54 1.07 -13.68 -6.98
N GLN A 55 1.48 -14.89 -6.62
CA GLN A 55 0.66 -15.77 -5.79
C GLN A 55 0.42 -15.14 -4.41
N GLU A 56 1.44 -14.53 -3.80
CA GLU A 56 1.32 -13.81 -2.53
C GLU A 56 0.34 -12.62 -2.62
N VAL A 57 0.37 -11.85 -3.72
CA VAL A 57 -0.63 -10.80 -4.00
C VAL A 57 -2.05 -11.38 -3.91
N SER A 58 -2.28 -12.52 -4.57
CA SER A 58 -3.58 -13.20 -4.59
C SER A 58 -3.96 -13.75 -3.22
N ASP A 59 -3.05 -14.46 -2.55
CA ASP A 59 -3.32 -15.11 -1.25
C ASP A 59 -3.65 -14.10 -0.15
N ARG A 60 -3.07 -12.90 -0.24
CA ARG A 60 -3.34 -11.77 0.67
C ARG A 60 -4.51 -10.89 0.23
N ASN A 61 -5.19 -11.23 -0.87
CA ASN A 61 -6.28 -10.46 -1.44
C ASN A 61 -5.91 -8.98 -1.67
N LEU A 62 -4.67 -8.74 -2.14
CA LEU A 62 -4.20 -7.41 -2.49
C LEU A 62 -4.71 -7.00 -3.87
N ASP A 63 -4.93 -5.70 -4.05
CA ASP A 63 -5.37 -5.16 -5.34
C ASP A 63 -4.25 -5.25 -6.38
N MET A 64 -4.42 -6.18 -7.32
CA MET A 64 -3.52 -6.36 -8.45
C MET A 64 -3.38 -5.09 -9.30
N GLY A 65 -4.46 -4.32 -9.49
CA GLY A 65 -4.44 -3.08 -10.26
C GLY A 65 -3.53 -2.04 -9.63
N ARG A 66 -3.59 -1.91 -8.30
CA ARG A 66 -2.71 -1.04 -7.52
C ARG A 66 -1.24 -1.46 -7.64
N ILE A 67 -0.93 -2.76 -7.55
CA ILE A 67 0.43 -3.29 -7.75
C ILE A 67 0.91 -3.01 -9.18
N ILE A 68 0.11 -3.32 -10.20
CA ILE A 68 0.45 -3.07 -11.62
C ILE A 68 0.72 -1.58 -11.84
N ASN A 69 -0.09 -0.70 -11.27
CA ASN A 69 0.13 0.74 -11.36
C ASN A 69 1.50 1.13 -10.77
N LEU A 70 1.84 0.64 -9.59
CA LEU A 70 3.14 0.88 -8.98
C LEU A 70 4.30 0.33 -9.82
N LEU A 71 4.15 -0.84 -10.46
CA LEU A 71 5.20 -1.43 -11.30
C LEU A 71 5.54 -0.59 -12.53
N TYR A 72 4.52 -0.04 -13.21
CA TYR A 72 4.69 0.56 -14.54
C TYR A 72 4.57 2.09 -14.58
N ARG A 73 4.07 2.73 -13.51
CA ARG A 73 3.89 4.20 -13.45
C ARG A 73 4.85 4.88 -12.49
N CYS A 74 5.50 4.13 -11.60
CA CYS A 74 6.56 4.64 -10.74
C CYS A 74 7.89 4.60 -11.48
N SER A 75 8.59 5.73 -11.53
CA SER A 75 9.90 5.89 -12.17
C SER A 75 11.06 5.48 -11.24
N SER A 76 10.89 5.58 -9.92
CA SER A 76 11.83 5.06 -8.92
C SER A 76 11.13 4.39 -7.74
N HIS A 77 11.31 3.07 -7.60
CA HIS A 77 10.81 2.32 -6.45
C HIS A 77 11.65 2.50 -5.18
N GLU A 78 12.80 3.16 -5.26
CA GLU A 78 13.63 3.53 -4.11
C GLU A 78 13.16 4.84 -3.45
N ASP A 79 12.48 5.72 -4.21
CA ASP A 79 11.93 6.96 -3.69
C ASP A 79 10.53 6.72 -3.10
N GLU A 80 10.43 6.80 -1.77
CA GLU A 80 9.16 6.61 -1.07
C GLU A 80 8.12 7.69 -1.42
N ASN A 81 8.53 8.94 -1.62
CA ASN A 81 7.59 10.01 -1.97
C ASN A 81 6.97 9.74 -3.34
N GLU A 82 7.79 9.31 -4.30
CA GLU A 82 7.29 8.98 -5.63
C GLU A 82 6.31 7.81 -5.59
N MET A 83 6.62 6.75 -4.84
CA MET A 83 5.68 5.63 -4.66
C MET A 83 4.36 6.10 -4.03
N VAL A 84 4.40 7.01 -3.05
CA VAL A 84 3.20 7.62 -2.44
C VAL A 84 2.40 8.44 -3.45
N GLU A 85 3.05 9.26 -4.27
CA GLU A 85 2.36 10.09 -5.26
C GLU A 85 1.64 9.26 -6.32
N VAL A 86 2.32 8.24 -6.87
CA VAL A 86 1.75 7.31 -7.86
C VAL A 86 0.59 6.50 -7.28
N ASP A 87 0.73 6.06 -6.02
CA ASP A 87 -0.31 5.35 -5.29
C ASP A 87 -1.55 6.21 -5.05
N ASN A 88 -1.35 7.43 -4.56
CA ASN A 88 -2.45 8.37 -4.30
C ASN A 88 -3.18 8.75 -5.58
N ALA A 89 -2.45 8.98 -6.68
CA ALA A 89 -3.05 9.27 -7.98
C ALA A 89 -3.94 8.12 -8.46
N PHE A 90 -3.52 6.86 -8.27
CA PHE A 90 -4.36 5.70 -8.60
C PHE A 90 -5.60 5.62 -7.72
N LEU A 91 -5.46 5.77 -6.40
CA LEU A 91 -6.58 5.71 -5.47
C LEU A 91 -7.63 6.81 -5.77
N GLN A 92 -7.20 8.00 -6.19
CA GLN A 92 -8.11 9.07 -6.60
C GLN A 92 -8.94 8.72 -7.84
N LEU A 93 -8.40 7.94 -8.79
CA LEU A 93 -9.13 7.49 -9.97
C LEU A 93 -10.22 6.47 -9.63
N THR A 94 -10.01 5.67 -8.58
CA THR A 94 -10.94 4.60 -8.16
C THR A 94 -12.08 5.08 -7.25
N VAL A 95 -12.00 6.30 -6.71
CA VAL A 95 -12.98 6.86 -5.77
C VAL A 95 -14.02 7.77 -6.46
N SER A 96 -13.97 7.90 -7.80
CA SER A 96 -14.98 8.60 -8.62
C SER A 96 -16.05 7.65 -9.14
#